data_AF-A0A1B0DAT7-F1
#
_entry.id   AF-A0A1B0DAT7-F1
#
_cell.length_a   1.000
_cell.length_b   1.000
_cell.length_c   1.000
_cell.angle_alpha   90.00
_cell.angle_beta   90.00
_cell.angle_gamma   90.00
#
_symmetry.space_group_name_H-M   'P 1'
#
loop_
_entity.id
_entity.type
_entity.pdbx_description
1 polymer ?
#
loop_
_entity_poly.entity_id
_entity_poly.type
_entity_poly.pdbx_seq_one_letter_code
_entity_poly.pdbx_strand_id
1 'polypeptide(L)'
;MSRVFFQRDLENSSLDEERKKTAWAGVENCLKNSDLNRQMQELLGIYLLFERFFMEESVLKAIALDSHEPGQQCSSIIDDVFFIVRKCIRRANTTQSLDGICAVINNAATCLENDFIGALKGPLKAGYPSGYIDLAQAYNVLQSSIQQGKIQTSDTEQARNNFVVKLNDADVATEYIETLWTMMSEEIKIAFPGLSGRDSEKLESCTSGLKSVGDTLKAVIDFGMQQLRSSAIKPRLHQWVDEFLSLSHNFTEEELAAYDAGETFIQSLIGQIDSLLKSFESVLTTRNYGILVEILATDVTARLERVIRKSTFNRLGGLVLDQEVRALSTYLTGVTSWSVRDKLARLTQIATILNLDRVSELSDYYNPSDTSTTPTWRLSPNEIRTIMALRIDFRVDDIKKLKI
;
A
#
# COMPACT_ATOMS: atom_id res chain seq x y z
N MET A 1 -23.77 38.93 9.86
CA MET A 1 -24.58 39.65 10.86
C MET A 1 -25.78 40.36 10.24
N SER A 2 -25.61 41.31 9.30
CA SER A 2 -26.74 42.13 8.78
C SER A 2 -27.85 41.33 8.09
N ARG A 3 -27.54 40.24 7.38
CA ARG A 3 -28.53 39.33 6.78
C ARG A 3 -29.39 38.60 7.82
N VAL A 4 -28.78 38.14 8.90
CA VAL A 4 -29.48 37.38 9.98
C VAL A 4 -30.41 38.30 10.76
N PHE A 5 -29.98 39.54 11.04
CA PHE A 5 -30.84 40.54 11.68
C PHE A 5 -32.03 40.92 10.78
N PHE A 6 -31.79 41.20 9.50
CA PHE A 6 -32.86 41.53 8.56
C PHE A 6 -33.83 40.37 8.32
N GLN A 7 -33.32 39.13 8.28
CA GLN A 7 -34.15 37.93 8.18
C GLN A 7 -35.04 37.79 9.42
N ARG A 8 -34.49 37.98 10.62
CA ARG A 8 -35.24 37.93 11.87
C ARG A 8 -36.29 39.04 11.96
N ASP A 9 -35.97 40.23 11.45
CA ASP A 9 -36.91 41.36 11.40
C ASP A 9 -38.04 41.11 10.40
N LEU A 10 -37.74 40.48 9.26
CA LEU A 10 -38.73 40.04 8.27
C LEU A 10 -39.64 38.93 8.81
N GLU A 11 -39.07 37.94 9.51
CA GLU A 11 -39.80 36.85 10.15
C GLU A 11 -40.78 37.39 11.22
N ASN A 12 -40.36 38.39 12.00
CA ASN A 12 -41.18 39.07 13.01
C ASN A 12 -42.13 40.14 12.45
N SER A 13 -42.08 40.42 11.15
CA SER A 13 -42.95 41.43 10.52
C SER A 13 -44.36 40.91 10.27
N SER A 14 -45.35 41.81 10.30
CA SER A 14 -46.75 41.53 9.95
C SER A 14 -47.01 41.50 8.44
N LEU A 15 -45.96 41.49 7.61
CA LEU A 15 -46.07 41.42 6.16
C LEU A 15 -46.60 40.05 5.72
N ASP A 16 -47.29 40.02 4.57
CA ASP A 16 -47.62 38.75 3.92
C ASP A 16 -46.35 38.08 3.37
N GLU A 17 -46.40 36.75 3.18
CA GLU A 17 -45.23 35.97 2.76
C GLU A 17 -44.67 36.39 1.38
N GLU A 18 -45.52 36.92 0.52
CA GLU A 18 -45.12 37.39 -0.82
C GLU A 18 -44.32 38.70 -0.75
N ARG A 19 -44.74 39.64 0.10
CA ARG A 19 -43.98 40.88 0.37
C ARG A 19 -42.72 40.61 1.16
N LYS A 20 -42.72 39.64 2.09
CA LYS A 20 -41.49 39.22 2.79
C LYS A 20 -40.44 38.72 1.80
N LYS A 21 -40.82 37.84 0.88
CA LYS A 21 -39.93 37.34 -0.19
C LYS A 21 -39.42 38.47 -1.09
N THR A 22 -40.30 39.39 -1.47
CA THR A 22 -39.93 40.52 -2.33
C THR A 22 -38.96 41.47 -1.65
N ALA A 23 -39.20 41.80 -0.37
CA ALA A 23 -38.31 42.65 0.43
C ALA A 23 -36.94 41.98 0.66
N TRP A 24 -36.92 40.67 0.93
CA TRP A 24 -35.68 39.91 1.02
C TRP A 24 -34.88 39.95 -0.29
N ALA A 25 -35.53 39.68 -1.42
CA ALA A 25 -34.90 39.73 -2.74
C ALA A 25 -34.35 41.12 -3.07
N GLY A 26 -35.07 42.19 -2.69
CA GLY A 26 -34.63 43.57 -2.86
C GLY A 26 -33.35 43.88 -2.08
N VAL A 27 -33.29 43.51 -0.79
CA VAL A 27 -32.08 43.70 0.03
C VAL A 27 -30.93 42.85 -0.49
N GLU A 28 -31.19 41.61 -0.90
CA GLU A 28 -30.15 40.76 -1.45
C GLU A 28 -29.57 41.32 -2.76
N ASN A 29 -30.41 41.91 -3.63
CA ASN A 29 -29.98 42.59 -4.83
C ASN A 29 -29.15 43.85 -4.53
N CYS A 30 -29.58 44.67 -3.55
CA CYS A 30 -28.82 45.84 -3.11
C CYS A 30 -27.45 45.45 -2.53
N LEU A 31 -27.38 44.40 -1.72
CA LEU A 31 -26.12 43.90 -1.16
C LEU A 31 -25.20 43.37 -2.27
N LYS A 32 -25.72 42.56 -3.20
CA LYS A 32 -24.94 42.00 -4.32
C LYS A 32 -24.35 43.09 -5.21
N ASN A 33 -25.12 44.14 -5.50
CA ASN A 33 -24.71 45.25 -6.37
C ASN A 33 -24.06 46.42 -5.62
N SER A 34 -23.82 46.30 -4.31
CA SER A 34 -23.19 47.36 -3.53
C SER A 34 -21.71 47.49 -3.86
N ASP A 35 -21.20 48.72 -3.82
CA ASP A 35 -19.77 48.99 -3.99
C ASP A 35 -18.92 48.29 -2.92
N LEU A 36 -19.45 48.17 -1.70
CA LEU A 36 -18.82 47.42 -0.61
C LEU A 36 -18.62 45.95 -0.99
N ASN A 37 -19.63 45.29 -1.57
CA ASN A 37 -19.48 43.90 -2.01
C ASN A 37 -18.39 43.77 -3.09
N ARG A 38 -18.33 44.70 -4.05
CA ARG A 38 -17.26 44.72 -5.06
C ARG A 38 -15.87 44.83 -4.41
N GLN A 39 -15.68 45.81 -3.53
CA GLN A 39 -14.40 45.99 -2.82
C GLN A 39 -14.02 44.78 -1.95
N MET A 40 -15.00 44.13 -1.30
CA MET A 40 -14.77 42.92 -0.52
C MET A 40 -14.32 41.74 -1.41
N GLN A 41 -14.88 41.59 -2.60
CA GLN A 41 -14.43 40.56 -3.55
C GLN A 41 -13.03 40.85 -4.10
N GLU A 42 -12.71 42.12 -4.39
CA GLU A 42 -11.36 42.53 -4.79
C GLU A 42 -10.33 42.23 -3.69
N LEU A 43 -10.65 42.57 -2.43
CA LEU A 43 -9.81 42.26 -1.28
C LEU A 43 -9.63 40.76 -1.08
N LEU A 44 -10.70 39.97 -1.25
CA LEU A 44 -10.63 38.52 -1.21
C LEU A 44 -9.70 37.98 -2.30
N GLY A 45 -9.78 38.51 -3.53
CA GLY A 45 -8.89 38.14 -4.62
C GLY A 45 -7.41 38.37 -4.28
N ILE A 46 -7.08 39.53 -3.71
CA ILE A 46 -5.72 39.84 -3.24
C ILE A 46 -5.29 38.89 -2.12
N TYR A 47 -6.15 38.64 -1.14
CA TYR A 47 -5.90 37.69 -0.06
C TYR A 47 -5.58 36.29 -0.60
N LEU A 48 -6.36 35.78 -1.56
CA LEU A 48 -6.16 34.45 -2.13
C LEU A 48 -4.82 34.31 -2.86
N LEU A 49 -4.31 35.38 -3.48
CA LEU A 49 -2.96 35.39 -4.07
C LEU A 49 -1.89 35.23 -3.00
N PHE A 50 -1.98 35.98 -1.90
CA PHE A 50 -1.04 35.87 -0.79
C PHE A 50 -1.14 34.52 -0.07
N GLU A 51 -2.36 34.01 0.14
CA GLU A 51 -2.59 32.74 0.80
C GLU A 51 -2.01 31.59 -0.02
N ARG A 52 -2.17 31.63 -1.35
CA ARG A 52 -1.56 30.67 -2.27
C ARG A 52 -0.03 30.71 -2.19
N PHE A 53 0.56 31.89 -2.36
CA PHE A 53 2.02 32.06 -2.31
C PHE A 53 2.59 31.59 -0.98
N PHE A 54 1.95 31.96 0.13
CA PHE A 54 2.34 31.50 1.46
C PHE A 54 2.32 29.96 1.56
N MET A 55 1.25 29.32 1.07
CA MET A 55 1.11 27.88 1.13
C MET A 55 2.22 27.18 0.34
N GLU A 56 2.42 27.55 -0.92
CA GLU A 56 3.41 26.97 -1.82
C GLU A 56 4.83 27.09 -1.22
N GLU A 57 5.26 28.30 -0.85
CA GLU A 57 6.60 28.53 -0.29
C GLU A 57 6.80 27.85 1.08
N SER A 58 5.76 27.83 1.93
CA SER A 58 5.86 27.19 3.24
C SER A 58 5.97 25.68 3.11
N VAL A 59 5.22 25.06 2.19
CA VAL A 59 5.31 23.61 1.93
C VAL A 59 6.66 23.26 1.34
N LEU A 60 7.15 24.00 0.34
CA LEU A 60 8.49 23.78 -0.22
C LEU A 60 9.59 23.91 0.84
N LYS A 61 9.45 24.89 1.75
CA LYS A 61 10.37 25.05 2.87
C LYS A 61 10.28 23.90 3.87
N ALA A 62 9.08 23.41 4.18
CA ALA A 62 8.89 22.24 5.05
C ALA A 62 9.53 20.98 4.44
N ILE A 63 9.36 20.76 3.14
CA ILE A 63 10.01 19.68 2.40
C ILE A 63 11.53 19.81 2.46
N ALA A 64 12.08 21.02 2.31
CA ALA A 64 13.52 21.26 2.36
C ALA A 64 14.13 21.10 3.77
N LEU A 65 13.31 21.31 4.81
CA LEU A 65 13.70 21.14 6.22
C LEU A 65 13.34 19.76 6.78
N ASP A 66 12.89 18.86 5.92
CA ASP A 66 12.51 17.51 6.29
C ASP A 66 13.62 16.81 7.09
N SER A 67 13.22 16.20 8.19
CA SER A 67 14.12 15.57 9.13
C SER A 67 13.55 14.24 9.63
N HIS A 68 14.43 13.28 9.85
CA HIS A 68 14.07 11.96 10.35
C HIS A 68 14.84 11.65 11.63
N GLU A 69 14.10 11.41 12.71
CA GLU A 69 14.68 11.03 14.00
C GLU A 69 14.88 9.50 14.07
N PRO A 70 16.06 9.02 14.53
CA PRO A 70 16.32 7.58 14.64
C PRO A 70 15.27 6.89 15.53
N GLY A 71 14.72 5.78 15.03
CA GLY A 71 13.70 4.99 15.72
C GLY A 71 12.27 5.38 15.39
N GLN A 72 12.05 6.50 14.71
CA GLN A 72 10.75 6.81 14.09
C GLN A 72 10.60 6.07 12.77
N GLN A 73 9.36 5.84 12.33
CA GLN A 73 9.08 5.21 11.02
C GLN A 73 8.86 6.25 9.92
N CYS A 74 8.46 7.46 10.29
CA CYS A 74 8.17 8.57 9.40
C CYS A 74 9.18 9.71 9.61
N SER A 75 9.12 10.70 8.74
CA SER A 75 9.85 11.96 8.87
C SER A 75 8.92 13.12 9.25
N SER A 76 9.49 14.26 9.64
CA SER A 76 8.73 15.43 10.07
C SER A 76 7.88 16.05 8.96
N ILE A 77 8.19 15.73 7.69
CA ILE A 77 7.51 16.27 6.51
C ILE A 77 5.99 16.13 6.56
N ILE A 78 5.46 15.04 7.12
CA ILE A 78 4.02 14.79 7.16
C ILE A 78 3.35 15.81 8.07
N ASP A 79 3.83 15.93 9.31
CA ASP A 79 3.25 16.84 10.29
C ASP A 79 3.40 18.29 9.83
N ASP A 80 4.56 18.68 9.31
CA ASP A 80 4.84 20.04 8.87
C ASP A 80 3.95 20.46 7.69
N VAL A 81 3.90 19.63 6.63
CA VAL A 81 3.12 19.94 5.42
C VAL A 81 1.62 19.95 5.71
N PHE A 82 1.11 18.95 6.42
CA PHE A 82 -0.33 18.90 6.73
C PHE A 82 -0.74 19.97 7.73
N PHE A 83 0.14 20.36 8.66
CA PHE A 83 -0.11 21.50 9.53
C PHE A 83 -0.26 22.80 8.73
N ILE A 84 0.63 23.06 7.77
CA ILE A 84 0.59 24.24 6.90
C ILE A 84 -0.70 24.25 6.07
N VAL A 85 -1.01 23.15 5.38
CA VAL A 85 -2.20 23.04 4.53
C VAL A 85 -3.48 23.24 5.36
N ARG A 86 -3.59 22.55 6.49
CA ARG A 86 -4.73 22.69 7.41
C ARG A 86 -4.87 24.13 7.89
N LYS A 87 -3.77 24.78 8.28
CA LYS A 87 -3.79 26.18 8.73
C LYS A 87 -4.32 27.12 7.65
N CYS A 88 -3.93 26.91 6.39
CA CYS A 88 -4.40 27.73 5.28
C CYS A 88 -5.90 27.56 5.02
N ILE A 89 -6.39 26.31 5.00
CA ILE A 89 -7.82 26.01 4.83
C ILE A 89 -8.64 26.64 5.96
N ARG A 90 -8.16 26.57 7.21
CA ARG A 90 -8.84 27.21 8.36
C ARG A 90 -8.90 28.72 8.23
N ARG A 91 -7.83 29.38 7.78
CA ARG A 91 -7.85 30.82 7.48
C ARG A 91 -8.81 31.16 6.35
N ALA A 92 -8.87 30.35 5.30
CA ALA A 92 -9.84 30.54 4.23
C ALA A 92 -11.27 30.46 4.76
N ASN A 93 -11.55 29.57 5.72
CA ASN A 93 -12.88 29.45 6.35
C ASN A 93 -13.29 30.73 7.12
N THR A 94 -12.34 31.48 7.68
CA THR A 94 -12.65 32.75 8.38
C THR A 94 -13.02 33.88 7.42
N THR A 95 -12.71 33.76 6.12
CA THR A 95 -13.16 34.74 5.11
C THR A 95 -14.67 34.71 4.90
N GLN A 96 -15.34 33.64 5.33
CA GLN A 96 -16.77 33.40 5.13
C GLN A 96 -17.18 33.50 3.64
N SER A 97 -16.24 33.22 2.74
CA SER A 97 -16.48 33.13 1.30
C SER A 97 -16.26 31.70 0.83
N LEU A 98 -17.33 31.04 0.38
CA LEU A 98 -17.26 29.69 -0.15
C LEU A 98 -16.31 29.59 -1.36
N ASP A 99 -16.30 30.62 -2.21
CA ASP A 99 -15.42 30.70 -3.37
C ASP A 99 -13.95 30.77 -2.96
N GLY A 100 -13.64 31.55 -1.91
CA GLY A 100 -12.30 31.63 -1.35
C GLY A 100 -11.85 30.31 -0.72
N ILE A 101 -12.73 29.65 0.02
CA ILE A 101 -12.47 28.33 0.61
C ILE A 101 -12.17 27.32 -0.51
N CYS A 102 -13.02 27.25 -1.53
CA CYS A 102 -12.84 26.38 -2.68
C CYS A 102 -11.49 26.62 -3.39
N ALA A 103 -11.12 27.89 -3.60
CA ALA A 103 -9.84 28.24 -4.21
C ALA A 103 -8.65 27.73 -3.37
N VAL A 104 -8.68 27.91 -2.05
CA VAL A 104 -7.60 27.45 -1.16
C VAL A 104 -7.54 25.92 -1.09
N ILE A 105 -8.68 25.22 -1.12
CA ILE A 105 -8.72 23.75 -1.16
C ILE A 105 -8.10 23.22 -2.46
N ASN A 106 -8.40 23.84 -3.60
CA ASN A 106 -7.81 23.45 -4.87
C ASN A 106 -6.29 23.70 -4.90
N ASN A 107 -5.83 24.81 -4.32
CA ASN A 107 -4.40 25.09 -4.16
C ASN A 107 -3.74 24.04 -3.25
N ALA A 108 -4.39 23.67 -2.14
CA ALA A 108 -3.90 22.63 -1.23
C ALA A 108 -3.75 21.28 -1.94
N ALA A 109 -4.78 20.86 -2.69
CA ALA A 109 -4.72 19.62 -3.47
C ALA A 109 -3.57 19.66 -4.49
N THR A 110 -3.40 20.78 -5.20
CA THR A 110 -2.33 20.97 -6.19
C THR A 110 -0.94 20.90 -5.55
N CYS A 111 -0.75 21.55 -4.41
CA CYS A 111 0.52 21.58 -3.68
C CYS A 111 0.87 20.19 -3.12
N LEU A 112 -0.13 19.45 -2.59
CA LEU A 112 0.06 18.08 -2.12
C LEU A 112 0.41 17.12 -3.28
N GLU A 113 -0.27 17.27 -4.43
CA GLU A 113 -0.06 16.43 -5.61
C GLU A 113 1.32 16.64 -6.27
N ASN A 114 1.74 17.90 -6.41
CA ASN A 114 2.95 18.24 -7.16
C ASN A 114 4.20 18.26 -6.27
N ASP A 115 4.13 18.94 -5.12
CA ASP A 115 5.32 19.21 -4.31
C ASP A 115 5.55 18.10 -3.29
N PHE A 116 4.55 17.82 -2.46
CA PHE A 116 4.66 16.80 -1.41
C PHE A 116 4.82 15.40 -1.98
N ILE A 117 3.88 14.94 -2.81
CA ILE A 117 4.00 13.63 -3.49
C ILE A 117 5.25 13.59 -4.38
N GLY A 118 5.64 14.71 -5.00
CA GLY A 118 6.89 14.83 -5.75
C GLY A 118 8.11 14.49 -4.91
N ALA A 119 8.19 15.04 -3.70
CA ALA A 119 9.27 14.77 -2.74
C ALA A 119 9.31 13.29 -2.30
N LEU A 120 8.15 12.66 -2.08
CA LEU A 120 8.07 11.24 -1.74
C LEU A 120 8.51 10.33 -2.91
N LYS A 121 8.09 10.66 -4.13
CA LYS A 121 8.39 9.88 -5.33
C LYS A 121 9.88 9.86 -5.68
N GLY A 122 10.63 10.91 -5.34
CA GLY A 122 12.06 11.03 -5.68
C GLY A 122 12.88 9.83 -5.19
N PRO A 123 12.97 9.58 -3.87
CA PRO A 123 13.68 8.44 -3.31
C PRO A 123 13.12 7.09 -3.77
N LEU A 124 11.79 6.97 -3.91
CA LEU A 124 11.17 5.72 -4.37
C LEU A 124 11.55 5.37 -5.82
N LYS A 125 11.68 6.37 -6.70
CA LYS A 125 12.13 6.19 -8.09
C LYS A 125 13.61 5.84 -8.19
N ALA A 126 14.44 6.28 -7.25
CA ALA A 126 15.84 5.88 -7.18
C ALA A 126 16.00 4.38 -6.86
N GLY A 127 14.93 3.75 -6.36
CA GLY A 127 14.87 2.33 -6.06
C GLY A 127 15.45 2.00 -4.68
N TYR A 128 15.06 0.85 -4.14
CA TYR A 128 15.62 0.38 -2.87
C TYR A 128 17.00 -0.23 -3.12
N PRO A 129 18.08 0.31 -2.52
CA PRO A 129 19.42 -0.24 -2.69
C PRO A 129 19.49 -1.64 -2.06
N SER A 130 19.44 -2.68 -2.88
CA SER A 130 19.70 -4.04 -2.42
C SER A 130 21.19 -4.34 -2.62
N GLY A 131 21.90 -4.46 -1.49
CA GLY A 131 23.32 -4.77 -1.47
C GLY A 131 23.64 -6.18 -1.94
N TYR A 132 23.55 -6.44 -3.25
CA TYR A 132 24.55 -7.29 -3.89
C TYR A 132 25.87 -6.51 -3.86
N ILE A 133 26.46 -6.43 -2.68
CA ILE A 133 27.81 -5.96 -2.51
C ILE A 133 28.67 -7.12 -3.03
N ASP A 134 29.21 -6.96 -4.24
CA ASP A 134 30.33 -7.78 -4.71
C ASP A 134 31.36 -7.83 -3.57
N LEU A 135 31.90 -9.01 -3.26
CA LEU A 135 32.86 -9.22 -2.18
C LEU A 135 34.03 -8.21 -2.27
N ALA A 136 34.36 -7.77 -3.49
CA ALA A 136 35.31 -6.70 -3.77
C ALA A 136 34.91 -5.32 -3.22
N GLN A 137 33.63 -4.93 -3.30
CA GLN A 137 33.14 -3.67 -2.73
C GLN A 137 33.02 -3.72 -1.19
N ALA A 138 32.66 -4.88 -0.62
CA ALA A 138 32.64 -5.05 0.84
C ALA A 138 34.06 -4.85 1.42
N TYR A 139 35.07 -5.40 0.74
CA TYR A 139 36.47 -5.27 1.14
C TYR A 139 36.96 -3.82 1.04
N ASN A 140 36.57 -3.09 -0.02
CA ASN A 140 36.94 -1.68 -0.20
C ASN A 140 36.29 -0.75 0.84
N VAL A 141 35.01 -0.98 1.19
CA VAL A 141 34.30 -0.21 2.22
C VAL A 141 34.90 -0.46 3.61
N LEU A 142 35.31 -1.70 3.91
CA LEU A 142 36.02 -2.03 5.15
C LEU A 142 37.41 -1.38 5.21
N GLN A 143 38.14 -1.36 4.09
CA GLN A 143 39.48 -0.76 4.04
C GLN A 143 39.43 0.77 4.17
N SER A 144 38.43 1.43 3.57
CA SER A 144 38.26 2.89 3.64
C SER A 144 37.78 3.37 5.01
N SER A 145 36.89 2.61 5.66
CA SER A 145 36.37 2.94 7.00
C SER A 145 37.42 2.78 8.10
N ILE A 146 38.33 1.81 7.97
CA ILE A 146 39.45 1.62 8.90
C ILE A 146 40.50 2.75 8.78
N GLN A 147 40.72 3.31 7.59
CA GLN A 147 41.69 4.41 7.41
C GLN A 147 41.19 5.77 7.90
N GLN A 148 39.88 6.01 7.98
CA GLN A 148 39.32 7.35 8.26
C GLN A 148 38.73 7.53 9.67
N GLY A 149 38.71 6.50 10.52
CA GLY A 149 38.35 6.65 11.94
C GLY A 149 36.94 7.19 12.24
N LYS A 150 36.08 7.28 11.23
CA LYS A 150 34.66 7.66 11.34
C LYS A 150 33.84 6.52 10.74
N ILE A 151 32.99 5.91 11.57
CA ILE A 151 31.93 5.02 11.10
C ILE A 151 30.88 5.92 10.43
N GLN A 152 31.11 6.29 9.17
CA GLN A 152 30.06 6.87 8.35
C GLN A 152 29.06 5.74 8.06
N THR A 153 27.78 5.94 8.39
CA THR A 153 26.72 5.10 7.82
C THR A 153 26.90 5.14 6.33
N SER A 154 27.01 3.97 5.69
CA SER A 154 27.28 3.94 4.25
C SER A 154 26.20 4.73 3.50
N ASP A 155 26.56 5.47 2.46
CA ASP A 155 25.58 6.21 1.63
C ASP A 155 24.42 5.30 1.17
N THR A 156 24.69 4.01 1.05
CA THR A 156 23.71 2.96 0.76
C THR A 156 22.70 2.72 1.89
N GLU A 157 23.14 2.68 3.15
CA GLU A 157 22.23 2.55 4.30
C GLU A 157 21.34 3.79 4.47
N GLN A 158 21.90 4.98 4.25
CA GLN A 158 21.12 6.22 4.27
C GLN A 158 20.07 6.22 3.16
N ALA A 159 20.41 5.79 1.95
CA ALA A 159 19.47 5.65 0.85
C ALA A 159 18.39 4.59 1.11
N ARG A 160 18.74 3.44 1.73
CA ARG A 160 17.76 2.43 2.17
C ARG A 160 16.80 2.99 3.21
N ASN A 161 17.32 3.70 4.21
CA ASN A 161 16.49 4.30 5.25
C ASN A 161 15.55 5.36 4.66
N ASN A 162 16.09 6.27 3.84
CA ASN A 162 15.29 7.31 3.18
C ASN A 162 14.18 6.70 2.31
N PHE A 163 14.46 5.64 1.55
CA PHE A 163 13.44 4.93 0.77
C PHE A 163 12.29 4.42 1.66
N VAL A 164 12.62 3.76 2.77
CA VAL A 164 11.64 3.17 3.69
C VAL A 164 10.83 4.26 4.38
N VAL A 165 11.48 5.32 4.83
CA VAL A 165 10.83 6.47 5.46
C VAL A 165 9.85 7.14 4.49
N LYS A 166 10.23 7.36 3.23
CA LYS A 166 9.29 7.94 2.23
C LYS A 166 8.14 7.04 1.86
N LEU A 167 8.33 5.72 1.93
CA LEU A 167 7.25 4.77 1.75
C LEU A 167 6.25 4.82 2.91
N ASN A 168 6.75 4.96 4.15
CA ASN A 168 5.90 5.14 5.33
C ASN A 168 5.23 6.50 5.35
N ASP A 169 5.92 7.56 4.94
CA ASP A 169 5.35 8.90 4.83
C ASP A 169 4.16 8.91 3.86
N ALA A 170 4.28 8.19 2.73
CA ALA A 170 3.17 8.04 1.79
C ALA A 170 1.97 7.30 2.40
N ASP A 171 2.22 6.27 3.21
CA ASP A 171 1.17 5.50 3.90
C ASP A 171 0.44 6.34 4.95
N VAL A 172 1.16 6.94 5.89
CA VAL A 172 0.56 7.79 6.94
C VAL A 172 -0.13 9.02 6.34
N ALA A 173 0.41 9.56 5.23
CA ALA A 173 -0.26 10.65 4.52
C ALA A 173 -1.66 10.27 4.01
N THR A 174 -1.96 8.98 3.72
CA THR A 174 -3.32 8.57 3.34
C THR A 174 -4.32 8.82 4.46
N GLU A 175 -3.94 8.53 5.72
CA GLU A 175 -4.78 8.80 6.90
C GLU A 175 -4.91 10.30 7.19
N TYR A 176 -3.82 11.06 6.99
CA TYR A 176 -3.82 12.50 7.19
C TYR A 176 -4.70 13.22 6.17
N ILE A 177 -4.74 12.77 4.91
CA ILE A 177 -5.67 13.29 3.89
C ILE A 177 -7.13 13.03 4.29
N GLU A 178 -7.45 11.81 4.73
CA GLU A 178 -8.81 11.46 5.16
C GLU A 178 -9.25 12.25 6.41
N THR A 179 -8.31 12.47 7.34
CA THR A 179 -8.56 13.30 8.52
C THR A 179 -8.77 14.76 8.14
N LEU A 180 -7.87 15.33 7.33
CA LEU A 180 -7.95 16.70 6.84
C LEU A 180 -9.29 16.93 6.12
N TRP A 181 -9.66 16.00 5.23
CA TRP A 181 -10.92 15.97 4.52
C TRP A 181 -12.13 16.11 5.45
N THR A 182 -12.20 15.21 6.42
CA THR A 182 -13.34 15.06 7.32
C THR A 182 -13.48 16.31 8.19
N MET A 183 -12.38 16.75 8.79
CA MET A 183 -12.35 17.94 9.65
C MET A 183 -12.76 19.21 8.89
N MET A 184 -12.18 19.43 7.71
CA MET A 184 -12.53 20.57 6.87
C MET A 184 -14.01 20.54 6.46
N SER A 185 -14.51 19.38 6.05
CA SER A 185 -15.90 19.23 5.62
C SER A 185 -16.87 19.57 6.74
N GLU A 186 -16.55 19.20 7.98
CA GLU A 186 -17.32 19.56 9.17
C GLU A 186 -17.23 21.05 9.50
N GLU A 187 -16.03 21.64 9.52
CA GLU A 187 -15.83 23.06 9.79
C GLU A 187 -16.53 23.97 8.76
N ILE A 188 -16.60 23.56 7.48
CA ILE A 188 -17.32 24.30 6.44
C ILE A 188 -18.84 24.16 6.62
N LYS A 189 -19.35 22.97 6.96
CA LYS A 189 -20.79 22.79 7.26
C LYS A 189 -21.24 23.66 8.44
N ILE A 190 -20.41 23.79 9.46
CA ILE A 190 -20.67 24.66 10.62
C ILE A 190 -20.67 26.14 10.19
N ALA A 191 -19.72 26.55 9.34
CA ALA A 191 -19.64 27.92 8.84
C ALA A 191 -20.83 28.28 7.91
N PHE A 192 -21.38 27.30 7.18
CA PHE A 192 -22.47 27.50 6.23
C PHE A 192 -23.63 26.50 6.47
N PRO A 193 -24.45 26.68 7.52
CA PRO A 193 -25.52 25.74 7.90
C PRO A 193 -26.70 25.68 6.92
N GLY A 194 -26.72 26.53 5.90
CA GLY A 194 -27.79 26.62 4.89
C GLY A 194 -27.26 26.69 3.46
N LEU A 195 -26.21 25.91 3.15
CA LEU A 195 -25.69 25.81 1.77
C LEU A 195 -26.80 25.44 0.79
N SER A 196 -26.87 26.14 -0.33
CA SER A 196 -27.74 25.74 -1.44
C SER A 196 -27.25 24.42 -2.04
N GLY A 197 -28.12 23.66 -2.72
CA GLY A 197 -27.71 22.41 -3.39
C GLY A 197 -26.55 22.62 -4.37
N ARG A 198 -26.58 23.72 -5.12
CA ARG A 198 -25.51 24.11 -6.04
C ARG A 198 -24.18 24.42 -5.33
N ASP A 199 -24.24 25.11 -4.20
CA ASP A 199 -23.06 25.45 -3.41
C ASP A 199 -22.45 24.21 -2.75
N SER A 200 -23.30 23.26 -2.33
CA SER A 200 -22.89 21.96 -1.82
C SER A 200 -22.19 21.13 -2.90
N GLU A 201 -22.74 21.07 -4.12
CA GLU A 201 -22.12 20.38 -5.26
C GLU A 201 -20.77 21.01 -5.64
N LYS A 202 -20.68 22.34 -5.63
CA LYS A 202 -19.42 23.06 -5.88
C LYS A 202 -18.36 22.69 -4.86
N LEU A 203 -18.73 22.68 -3.58
CA LEU A 203 -17.82 22.29 -2.51
C LEU A 203 -17.38 20.83 -2.69
N GLU A 204 -18.31 19.93 -2.99
CA GLU A 204 -18.00 18.52 -3.24
C GLU A 204 -17.01 18.34 -4.40
N SER A 205 -17.16 19.11 -5.47
CA SER A 205 -16.23 19.09 -6.62
C SER A 205 -14.85 19.66 -6.31
N CYS A 206 -14.73 20.70 -5.47
CA CYS A 206 -13.40 21.24 -5.11
C CYS A 206 -12.69 20.29 -4.16
N THR A 207 -13.47 19.72 -3.26
CA THR A 207 -12.97 18.81 -2.26
C THR A 207 -12.54 17.48 -2.99
N SER A 208 -13.21 17.00 -4.04
CA SER A 208 -12.78 15.77 -4.75
C SER A 208 -11.30 15.74 -5.19
N GLY A 209 -10.66 16.90 -5.40
CA GLY A 209 -9.20 16.98 -5.62
C GLY A 209 -8.36 16.38 -4.48
N LEU A 210 -8.73 16.60 -3.20
CA LEU A 210 -8.04 16.01 -2.06
C LEU A 210 -8.26 14.48 -1.96
N LYS A 211 -9.43 13.98 -2.37
CA LYS A 211 -9.63 12.53 -2.50
C LYS A 211 -8.70 11.93 -3.54
N SER A 212 -8.53 12.61 -4.67
CA SER A 212 -7.59 12.21 -5.72
C SER A 212 -6.15 12.13 -5.22
N VAL A 213 -5.72 13.06 -4.36
CA VAL A 213 -4.39 13.01 -3.71
C VAL A 213 -4.22 11.71 -2.92
N GLY A 214 -5.26 11.30 -2.18
CA GLY A 214 -5.28 10.02 -1.46
C GLY A 214 -5.10 8.81 -2.37
N ASP A 215 -5.73 8.80 -3.54
CA ASP A 215 -5.58 7.73 -4.52
C ASP A 215 -4.20 7.76 -5.20
N THR A 216 -3.63 8.94 -5.46
CA THR A 216 -2.24 9.07 -5.94
C THR A 216 -1.25 8.55 -4.90
N LEU A 217 -1.45 8.81 -3.61
CA LEU A 217 -0.61 8.28 -2.53
C LEU A 217 -0.65 6.74 -2.49
N LYS A 218 -1.84 6.12 -2.64
CA LYS A 218 -1.95 4.65 -2.76
C LYS A 218 -1.13 4.11 -3.93
N ALA A 219 -1.18 4.77 -5.09
CA ALA A 219 -0.37 4.38 -6.24
C ALA A 219 1.14 4.56 -6.00
N VAL A 220 1.56 5.54 -5.19
CA VAL A 220 2.96 5.74 -4.77
C VAL A 220 3.41 4.60 -3.85
N ILE A 221 2.58 4.19 -2.90
CA ILE A 221 2.84 3.06 -2.01
C ILE A 221 2.99 1.78 -2.82
N ASP A 222 2.05 1.50 -3.74
CA ASP A 222 2.10 0.35 -4.62
C ASP A 222 3.39 0.32 -5.45
N PHE A 223 3.77 1.47 -6.02
CA PHE A 223 5.03 1.61 -6.76
C PHE A 223 6.25 1.32 -5.89
N GLY A 224 6.34 1.92 -4.70
CA GLY A 224 7.44 1.68 -3.76
C GLY A 224 7.53 0.22 -3.32
N MET A 225 6.39 -0.42 -3.07
CA MET A 225 6.31 -1.85 -2.76
C MET A 225 6.77 -2.72 -3.92
N GLN A 226 6.44 -2.38 -5.17
CA GLN A 226 6.98 -3.11 -6.33
C GLN A 226 8.49 -2.93 -6.50
N GLN A 227 9.04 -1.75 -6.19
CA GLN A 227 10.48 -1.54 -6.18
C GLN A 227 11.15 -2.45 -5.13
N LEU A 228 10.65 -2.44 -3.89
CA LEU A 228 11.15 -3.28 -2.81
C LEU A 228 11.05 -4.77 -3.14
N ARG A 229 9.93 -5.21 -3.73
CA ARG A 229 9.75 -6.55 -4.26
C ARG A 229 10.83 -6.92 -5.26
N SER A 230 11.08 -6.06 -6.23
CA SER A 230 12.00 -6.32 -7.34
C SER A 230 13.47 -6.38 -6.92
N SER A 231 13.88 -5.53 -5.98
CA SER A 231 15.28 -5.40 -5.59
C SER A 231 15.64 -6.21 -4.34
N ALA A 232 14.77 -6.27 -3.32
CA ALA A 232 15.07 -6.90 -2.03
C ALA A 232 14.49 -8.31 -1.86
N ILE A 233 13.29 -8.57 -2.38
CA ILE A 233 12.61 -9.87 -2.20
C ILE A 233 12.98 -10.85 -3.31
N LYS A 234 12.62 -10.55 -4.57
CA LYS A 234 12.71 -11.51 -5.68
C LYS A 234 14.09 -12.14 -5.87
N PRO A 235 15.21 -11.39 -5.88
CA PRO A 235 16.52 -11.99 -6.13
C PRO A 235 16.92 -13.00 -5.06
N ARG A 236 16.70 -12.65 -3.78
CA ARG A 236 16.95 -13.52 -2.63
C ARG A 236 16.07 -14.75 -2.66
N LEU A 237 14.77 -14.53 -2.86
CA LEU A 237 13.80 -15.61 -2.90
C LEU A 237 14.07 -16.59 -4.04
N HIS A 238 14.46 -16.10 -5.22
CA HIS A 238 14.88 -16.97 -6.32
C HIS A 238 16.10 -17.80 -5.94
N GLN A 239 17.13 -17.17 -5.35
CA GLN A 239 18.33 -17.87 -4.90
C GLN A 239 17.98 -19.00 -3.91
N TRP A 240 17.18 -18.70 -2.89
CA TRP A 240 16.83 -19.63 -1.82
C TRP A 240 15.93 -20.76 -2.32
N VAL A 241 14.90 -20.43 -3.10
CA VAL A 241 13.95 -21.44 -3.59
C VAL A 241 14.56 -22.30 -4.70
N ASP A 242 15.54 -21.80 -5.45
CA ASP A 242 16.19 -22.58 -6.52
C ASP A 242 17.10 -23.69 -5.98
N GLU A 243 17.49 -23.65 -4.71
CA GLU A 243 18.15 -24.77 -4.03
C GLU A 243 17.29 -26.05 -4.11
N PHE A 244 15.96 -25.92 -4.15
CA PHE A 244 15.03 -27.03 -4.33
C PHE A 244 15.31 -27.88 -5.58
N LEU A 245 15.82 -27.25 -6.66
CA LEU A 245 16.15 -27.93 -7.92
C LEU A 245 17.39 -28.82 -7.80
N SER A 246 18.24 -28.58 -6.80
CA SER A 246 19.45 -29.35 -6.57
C SER A 246 19.23 -30.58 -5.68
N LEU A 247 18.06 -30.69 -5.06
CA LEU A 247 17.69 -31.76 -4.14
C LEU A 247 17.01 -32.92 -4.87
N SER A 248 17.31 -34.15 -4.45
CA SER A 248 16.52 -35.32 -4.88
C SER A 248 15.16 -35.28 -4.17
N HIS A 249 14.10 -35.53 -4.93
CA HIS A 249 12.75 -35.76 -4.40
C HIS A 249 12.27 -37.20 -4.67
N ASN A 250 13.24 -38.09 -4.94
CA ASN A 250 13.01 -39.52 -5.08
C ASN A 250 13.81 -40.21 -3.98
N PHE A 251 13.15 -40.52 -2.87
CA PHE A 251 13.79 -41.06 -1.67
C PHE A 251 13.62 -42.58 -1.54
N THR A 252 14.62 -43.27 -1.00
CA THR A 252 14.41 -44.52 -0.26
C THR A 252 14.06 -44.24 1.21
N GLU A 253 13.67 -45.27 1.98
CA GLU A 253 13.40 -45.09 3.42
C GLU A 253 14.65 -44.62 4.19
N GLU A 254 15.84 -45.11 3.81
CA GLU A 254 17.10 -44.70 4.42
C GLU A 254 17.47 -43.25 4.08
N GLU A 255 17.26 -42.83 2.83
CA GLU A 255 17.50 -41.45 2.38
C GLU A 255 16.52 -40.47 3.04
N LEU A 256 15.25 -40.87 3.23
CA LEU A 256 14.26 -40.09 3.96
C LEU A 256 14.66 -39.93 5.43
N ALA A 257 15.05 -41.02 6.10
CA ALA A 257 15.51 -40.95 7.48
C ALA A 257 16.75 -40.06 7.65
N ALA A 258 17.66 -40.07 6.66
CA ALA A 258 18.82 -39.17 6.65
C ALA A 258 18.43 -37.70 6.40
N TYR A 259 17.43 -37.45 5.55
CA TYR A 259 16.89 -36.10 5.30
C TYR A 259 16.24 -35.52 6.56
N ASP A 260 15.39 -36.30 7.23
CA ASP A 260 14.68 -35.87 8.45
C ASP A 260 15.61 -35.67 9.66
N ALA A 261 16.77 -36.32 9.66
CA ALA A 261 17.78 -36.14 10.71
C ALA A 261 18.60 -34.84 10.54
N GLY A 262 18.59 -34.24 9.35
CA GLY A 262 19.32 -33.02 9.02
C GLY A 262 18.47 -31.74 9.07
N GLU A 263 19.06 -30.61 8.67
CA GLU A 263 18.31 -29.40 8.38
C GLU A 263 17.61 -29.54 7.03
N THR A 264 16.27 -29.52 7.05
CA THR A 264 15.46 -29.67 5.84
C THR A 264 15.46 -28.37 5.01
N PHE A 265 15.21 -28.50 3.70
CA PHE A 265 15.08 -27.36 2.79
C PHE A 265 14.09 -26.32 3.32
N ILE A 266 12.92 -26.77 3.75
CA ILE A 266 11.87 -25.84 4.20
C ILE A 266 12.24 -25.10 5.49
N GLN A 267 12.96 -25.75 6.42
CA GLN A 267 13.41 -25.09 7.65
C GLN A 267 14.41 -23.97 7.32
N SER A 268 15.36 -24.23 6.42
CA SER A 268 16.30 -23.20 5.98
C SER A 268 15.60 -22.06 5.24
N LEU A 269 14.69 -22.37 4.32
CA LEU A 269 13.90 -21.37 3.59
C LEU A 269 13.08 -20.49 4.54
N ILE A 270 12.38 -21.09 5.51
CA ILE A 270 11.60 -20.35 6.51
C ILE A 270 12.52 -19.44 7.34
N GLY A 271 13.68 -19.95 7.80
CA GLY A 271 14.63 -19.15 8.56
C GLY A 271 15.15 -17.93 7.80
N GLN A 272 15.43 -18.09 6.50
CA GLN A 272 15.90 -17.00 5.63
C GLN A 272 14.79 -15.96 5.35
N ILE A 273 13.56 -16.42 5.11
CA ILE A 273 12.40 -15.54 4.97
C ILE A 273 12.13 -14.76 6.26
N ASP A 274 12.21 -15.43 7.41
CA ASP A 274 11.98 -14.83 8.72
C ASP A 274 12.99 -13.74 9.06
N SER A 275 14.28 -14.02 8.81
CA SER A 275 15.33 -13.03 8.95
C SER A 275 15.10 -11.80 8.05
N LEU A 276 14.66 -12.03 6.81
CA LEU A 276 14.33 -10.96 5.87
C LEU A 276 13.16 -10.10 6.38
N LEU A 277 12.05 -10.72 6.77
CA LEU A 277 10.87 -10.00 7.25
C LEU A 277 11.17 -9.19 8.52
N LYS A 278 11.87 -9.78 9.49
CA LYS A 278 12.29 -9.09 10.72
C LYS A 278 13.14 -7.85 10.45
N SER A 279 13.91 -7.83 9.36
CA SER A 279 14.70 -6.64 8.97
C SER A 279 13.84 -5.44 8.56
N PHE A 280 12.56 -5.66 8.24
CA PHE A 280 11.60 -4.62 7.87
C PHE A 280 10.54 -4.33 8.94
N GLU A 281 10.36 -5.23 9.91
CA GLU A 281 9.27 -5.18 10.90
C GLU A 281 9.28 -3.90 11.76
N SER A 282 10.46 -3.45 12.20
CA SER A 282 10.58 -2.24 13.02
C SER A 282 10.59 -0.94 12.21
N VAL A 283 10.94 -1.01 10.92
CA VAL A 283 11.18 0.17 10.08
C VAL A 283 10.00 0.51 9.17
N LEU A 284 9.10 -0.42 8.86
CA LEU A 284 7.87 -0.15 8.10
C LEU A 284 6.67 0.09 9.03
N THR A 285 5.72 0.91 8.59
CA THR A 285 4.40 0.97 9.23
C THR A 285 3.74 -0.41 9.23
N THR A 286 2.82 -0.65 10.17
CA THR A 286 2.09 -1.92 10.28
C THR A 286 1.40 -2.31 8.96
N ARG A 287 0.80 -1.33 8.26
CA ARG A 287 0.13 -1.55 6.97
C ARG A 287 1.12 -1.88 5.86
N ASN A 288 2.21 -1.13 5.74
CA ASN A 288 3.26 -1.40 4.76
C ASN A 288 3.93 -2.76 5.00
N TYR A 289 4.20 -3.12 6.26
CA TYR A 289 4.71 -4.44 6.61
C TYR A 289 3.74 -5.56 6.21
N GLY A 290 2.44 -5.40 6.46
CA GLY A 290 1.41 -6.35 6.01
C GLY A 290 1.40 -6.57 4.50
N ILE A 291 1.50 -5.48 3.72
CA ILE A 291 1.61 -5.54 2.25
C ILE A 291 2.89 -6.27 1.82
N LEU A 292 4.02 -6.01 2.49
CA LEU A 292 5.29 -6.68 2.20
C LEU A 292 5.19 -8.20 2.41
N VAL A 293 4.57 -8.63 3.51
CA VAL A 293 4.35 -10.05 3.82
C VAL A 293 3.43 -10.69 2.76
N GLU A 294 2.38 -10.01 2.30
CA GLU A 294 1.53 -10.52 1.23
C GLU A 294 2.29 -10.69 -0.10
N ILE A 295 3.12 -9.72 -0.45
CA ILE A 295 3.98 -9.78 -1.64
C ILE A 295 4.94 -10.97 -1.54
N LEU A 296 5.60 -11.13 -0.39
CA LEU A 296 6.52 -12.25 -0.16
C LEU A 296 5.80 -13.59 -0.26
N ALA A 297 4.65 -13.73 0.41
CA ALA A 297 3.82 -14.94 0.38
C ALA A 297 3.42 -15.29 -1.06
N THR A 298 3.04 -14.30 -1.86
CA THR A 298 2.69 -14.49 -3.28
C THR A 298 3.89 -14.93 -4.11
N ASP A 299 5.05 -14.30 -3.91
CA ASP A 299 6.25 -14.62 -4.70
C ASP A 299 6.86 -15.97 -4.32
N VAL A 300 6.81 -16.37 -3.03
CA VAL A 300 7.39 -17.66 -2.58
C VAL A 300 6.56 -18.82 -3.07
N THR A 301 5.24 -18.75 -2.98
CA THR A 301 4.36 -19.82 -3.47
C THR A 301 4.45 -19.94 -4.98
N ALA A 302 4.50 -18.81 -5.71
CA ALA A 302 4.68 -18.81 -7.15
C ALA A 302 6.05 -19.34 -7.57
N ARG A 303 7.13 -19.05 -6.83
CA ARG A 303 8.47 -19.57 -7.15
C ARG A 303 8.56 -21.07 -6.84
N LEU A 304 8.04 -21.51 -5.68
CA LEU A 304 7.98 -22.93 -5.31
C LEU A 304 7.21 -23.74 -6.35
N GLU A 305 6.03 -23.28 -6.78
CA GLU A 305 5.28 -23.93 -7.85
C GLU A 305 6.14 -24.10 -9.13
N ARG A 306 6.92 -23.10 -9.52
CA ARG A 306 7.79 -23.18 -10.71
C ARG A 306 8.92 -24.20 -10.56
N VAL A 307 9.56 -24.29 -9.39
CA VAL A 307 10.66 -25.25 -9.18
C VAL A 307 10.12 -26.67 -9.03
N ILE A 308 8.98 -26.86 -8.35
CA ILE A 308 8.30 -28.17 -8.25
C ILE A 308 7.98 -28.73 -9.64
N ARG A 309 7.47 -27.89 -10.55
CA ARG A 309 7.15 -28.30 -11.93
C ARG A 309 8.36 -28.73 -12.76
N LYS A 310 9.59 -28.50 -12.28
CA LYS A 310 10.84 -28.91 -12.92
C LYS A 310 11.50 -30.11 -12.23
N SER A 311 10.92 -30.58 -11.12
CA SER A 311 11.41 -31.71 -10.34
C SER A 311 10.62 -32.98 -10.65
N THR A 312 11.15 -34.12 -10.20
CA THR A 312 10.50 -35.43 -10.29
C THR A 312 10.34 -36.01 -8.90
N PHE A 313 9.25 -36.72 -8.65
CA PHE A 313 8.89 -37.23 -7.32
C PHE A 313 8.58 -38.72 -7.35
N ASN A 314 8.86 -39.41 -6.26
CA ASN A 314 8.22 -40.68 -5.93
C ASN A 314 7.21 -40.46 -4.78
N ARG A 315 6.61 -41.55 -4.27
CA ARG A 315 5.62 -41.46 -3.19
C ARG A 315 6.16 -40.79 -1.92
N LEU A 316 7.40 -41.09 -1.54
CA LEU A 316 8.05 -40.51 -0.35
C LEU A 316 8.38 -39.03 -0.57
N GLY A 317 8.87 -38.65 -1.76
CA GLY A 317 9.08 -37.24 -2.08
C GLY A 317 7.78 -36.43 -2.10
N GLY A 318 6.67 -37.02 -2.55
CA GLY A 318 5.35 -36.42 -2.44
C GLY A 318 4.90 -36.19 -0.99
N LEU A 319 5.25 -37.12 -0.09
CA LEU A 319 5.00 -36.98 1.35
C LEU A 319 5.81 -35.84 1.97
N VAL A 320 7.11 -35.78 1.68
CA VAL A 320 8.00 -34.70 2.15
C VAL A 320 7.47 -33.36 1.67
N LEU A 321 7.15 -33.23 0.37
CA LEU A 321 6.60 -32.00 -0.18
C LEU A 321 5.30 -31.55 0.52
N ASP A 322 4.39 -32.47 0.84
CA ASP A 322 3.17 -32.14 1.60
C ASP A 322 3.50 -31.59 3.00
N GLN A 323 4.48 -32.18 3.69
CA GLN A 323 4.94 -31.69 4.99
C GLN A 323 5.59 -30.30 4.86
N GLU A 324 6.45 -30.09 3.87
CA GLU A 324 7.11 -28.80 3.61
C GLU A 324 6.09 -27.70 3.28
N VAL A 325 5.10 -27.98 2.43
CA VAL A 325 4.04 -27.02 2.09
C VAL A 325 3.19 -26.68 3.32
N ARG A 326 2.90 -27.64 4.20
CA ARG A 326 2.19 -27.38 5.46
C ARG A 326 3.03 -26.55 6.43
N ALA A 327 4.33 -26.83 6.55
CA ALA A 327 5.24 -26.05 7.38
C ALA A 327 5.31 -24.59 6.91
N LEU A 328 5.48 -24.37 5.60
CA LEU A 328 5.44 -23.03 5.01
C LEU A 328 4.10 -22.33 5.24
N SER A 329 2.99 -23.05 5.04
CA SER A 329 1.64 -22.53 5.27
C SER A 329 1.46 -22.10 6.72
N THR A 330 1.97 -22.88 7.68
CA THR A 330 1.88 -22.59 9.11
C THR A 330 2.69 -21.34 9.44
N TYR A 331 3.92 -21.25 8.94
CA TYR A 331 4.77 -20.08 9.11
C TYR A 331 4.13 -18.81 8.52
N LEU A 332 3.73 -18.82 7.24
CA LEU A 332 3.15 -17.67 6.56
C LEU A 332 1.84 -17.21 7.24
N THR A 333 1.03 -18.13 7.75
CA THR A 333 -0.19 -17.79 8.50
C THR A 333 0.14 -17.20 9.88
N GLY A 334 1.28 -17.56 10.47
CA GLY A 334 1.72 -17.03 11.76
C GLY A 334 2.30 -15.62 11.70
N VAL A 335 2.95 -15.25 10.60
CA VAL A 335 3.62 -13.93 10.45
C VAL A 335 2.72 -12.81 9.94
N THR A 336 1.50 -13.12 9.50
CA THR A 336 0.54 -12.09 9.04
C THR A 336 -0.81 -12.22 9.72
N SER A 337 -1.47 -11.09 9.93
CA SER A 337 -2.86 -11.04 10.38
C SER A 337 -3.85 -11.28 9.23
N TRP A 338 -3.39 -11.28 7.98
CA TRP A 338 -4.23 -11.45 6.79
C TRP A 338 -4.27 -12.90 6.30
N SER A 339 -5.34 -13.28 5.61
CA SER A 339 -5.49 -14.62 5.08
C SER A 339 -4.58 -14.85 3.87
N VAL A 340 -3.48 -15.60 4.07
CA VAL A 340 -2.59 -16.09 2.99
C VAL A 340 -3.10 -17.37 2.33
N ARG A 341 -4.22 -17.93 2.81
CA ARG A 341 -4.80 -19.21 2.33
C ARG A 341 -5.01 -19.21 0.82
N ASP A 342 -5.46 -18.09 0.27
CA ASP A 342 -5.69 -17.90 -1.16
C ASP A 342 -4.40 -18.10 -1.98
N LYS A 343 -3.29 -17.52 -1.50
CA LYS A 343 -1.97 -17.58 -2.16
C LYS A 343 -1.33 -18.97 -2.10
N LEU A 344 -1.70 -19.77 -1.08
CA LEU A 344 -1.20 -21.12 -0.85
C LEU A 344 -2.03 -22.20 -1.55
N ALA A 345 -3.28 -21.91 -1.92
CA ALA A 345 -4.23 -22.91 -2.41
C ALA A 345 -3.70 -23.77 -3.57
N ARG A 346 -3.05 -23.15 -4.56
CA ARG A 346 -2.45 -23.90 -5.69
C ARG A 346 -1.33 -24.82 -5.25
N LEU A 347 -0.46 -24.35 -4.36
CA LEU A 347 0.66 -25.13 -3.84
C LEU A 347 0.17 -26.31 -3.00
N THR A 348 -0.85 -26.11 -2.16
CA THR A 348 -1.50 -27.19 -1.41
C THR A 348 -2.14 -28.23 -2.34
N GLN A 349 -2.82 -27.80 -3.41
CA GLN A 349 -3.39 -28.71 -4.41
C GLN A 349 -2.31 -29.51 -5.16
N ILE A 350 -1.18 -28.88 -5.50
CA ILE A 350 -0.01 -29.55 -6.10
C ILE A 350 0.53 -30.63 -5.14
N ALA A 351 0.74 -30.28 -3.87
CA ALA A 351 1.21 -31.22 -2.86
C ALA A 351 0.23 -32.40 -2.68
N THR A 352 -1.08 -32.13 -2.66
CA THR A 352 -2.11 -33.19 -2.59
C THR A 352 -2.00 -34.16 -3.77
N ILE A 353 -1.87 -33.65 -5.01
CA ILE A 353 -1.71 -34.49 -6.20
C ILE A 353 -0.45 -35.36 -6.10
N LEU A 354 0.68 -34.76 -5.71
CA LEU A 354 1.97 -35.47 -5.64
C LEU A 354 2.02 -36.47 -4.47
N ASN A 355 1.15 -36.33 -3.48
CA ASN A 355 1.05 -37.21 -2.31
C ASN A 355 0.04 -38.38 -2.50
N LEU A 356 -0.66 -38.48 -3.63
CA LEU A 356 -1.60 -39.57 -3.90
C LEU A 356 -0.88 -40.93 -3.94
N ASP A 357 -1.54 -41.99 -3.47
CA ASP A 357 -1.01 -43.36 -3.57
C ASP A 357 -1.16 -43.90 -4.99
N ARG A 358 -2.27 -43.54 -5.66
CA ARG A 358 -2.61 -44.01 -7.01
C ARG A 358 -3.31 -42.93 -7.82
N VAL A 359 -3.14 -42.98 -9.14
CA VAL A 359 -3.78 -42.05 -10.09
C VAL A 359 -5.30 -41.96 -9.91
N SER A 360 -5.96 -43.09 -9.62
CA SER A 360 -7.41 -43.16 -9.44
C SER A 360 -7.93 -42.40 -8.23
N GLU A 361 -7.12 -42.21 -7.19
CA GLU A 361 -7.51 -41.53 -5.94
C GLU A 361 -7.85 -40.04 -6.16
N LEU A 362 -7.42 -39.46 -7.29
CA LEU A 362 -7.76 -38.08 -7.64
C LEU A 362 -9.28 -37.84 -7.66
N SER A 363 -10.11 -38.83 -8.00
CA SER A 363 -11.57 -38.68 -8.02
C SER A 363 -12.17 -38.36 -6.65
N ASP A 364 -11.47 -38.71 -5.57
CA ASP A 364 -11.95 -38.51 -4.21
C ASP A 364 -11.77 -37.05 -3.77
N TYR A 365 -10.83 -36.34 -4.41
CA TYR A 365 -10.52 -34.93 -4.11
C TYR A 365 -11.03 -33.97 -5.20
N TYR A 366 -11.07 -34.41 -6.46
CA TYR A 366 -11.47 -33.61 -7.62
C TYR A 366 -12.89 -33.94 -8.05
N ASN A 367 -13.86 -33.13 -7.63
CA ASN A 367 -15.23 -33.22 -8.11
C ASN A 367 -15.74 -31.83 -8.59
N PRO A 368 -15.75 -31.57 -9.90
CA PRO A 368 -16.20 -30.28 -10.44
C PRO A 368 -17.70 -30.02 -10.23
N SER A 369 -18.48 -31.05 -9.88
CA SER A 369 -19.92 -30.95 -9.60
C SER A 369 -20.27 -30.80 -8.12
N ASP A 370 -19.31 -31.01 -7.21
CA ASP A 370 -19.54 -30.89 -5.76
C ASP A 370 -18.60 -29.87 -5.11
N THR A 371 -19.00 -28.60 -5.24
CA THR A 371 -18.35 -27.47 -4.56
C THR A 371 -18.77 -27.33 -3.10
N SER A 372 -19.62 -28.23 -2.58
CA SER A 372 -20.13 -28.14 -1.21
C SER A 372 -19.27 -28.91 -0.21
N THR A 373 -18.64 -30.00 -0.65
CA THR A 373 -17.80 -30.87 0.17
C THR A 373 -16.31 -30.82 -0.20
N THR A 374 -15.97 -30.52 -1.45
CA THR A 374 -14.58 -30.47 -1.93
C THR A 374 -14.08 -29.03 -2.12
N PRO A 375 -12.79 -28.73 -1.81
CA PRO A 375 -12.23 -27.40 -2.04
C PRO A 375 -12.29 -27.02 -3.52
N THR A 376 -12.60 -25.75 -3.82
CA THR A 376 -12.55 -25.25 -5.20
C THR A 376 -11.13 -25.40 -5.77
N TRP A 377 -10.99 -26.23 -6.79
CA TRP A 377 -9.72 -26.44 -7.49
C TRP A 377 -9.34 -25.22 -8.33
N ARG A 378 -8.08 -24.79 -8.20
CA ARG A 378 -7.50 -23.65 -8.95
C ARG A 378 -6.61 -24.09 -10.10
N LEU A 379 -6.35 -25.40 -10.19
CA LEU A 379 -5.57 -26.03 -11.24
C LEU A 379 -6.54 -26.46 -12.34
N SER A 380 -6.19 -26.13 -13.58
CA SER A 380 -6.89 -26.64 -14.75
C SER A 380 -6.64 -28.14 -14.94
N PRO A 381 -7.53 -28.87 -15.63
CA PRO A 381 -7.33 -30.30 -15.93
C PRO A 381 -5.99 -30.61 -16.61
N ASN A 382 -5.48 -29.70 -17.45
CA ASN A 382 -4.16 -29.86 -18.09
C ASN A 382 -3.01 -29.72 -17.10
N GLU A 383 -3.11 -28.76 -16.18
CA GLU A 383 -2.11 -28.59 -15.11
C GLU A 383 -2.09 -29.81 -14.20
N ILE A 384 -3.26 -30.34 -13.81
CA ILE A 384 -3.35 -31.55 -12.99
C ILE A 384 -2.62 -32.72 -13.67
N ARG A 385 -2.91 -33.00 -14.95
CA ARG A 385 -2.22 -34.06 -15.71
C ARG A 385 -0.71 -33.84 -15.76
N THR A 386 -0.27 -32.59 -15.90
CA THR A 386 1.16 -32.23 -15.95
C THR A 386 1.83 -32.45 -14.60
N ILE A 387 1.16 -32.09 -13.50
CA ILE A 387 1.66 -32.29 -12.13
C ILE A 387 1.72 -33.79 -11.81
N MET A 388 0.70 -34.57 -12.17
CA MET A 388 0.72 -36.03 -12.00
C MET A 388 1.87 -36.69 -12.75
N ALA A 389 2.25 -36.18 -13.93
CA ALA A 389 3.37 -36.69 -14.70
C ALA A 389 4.74 -36.44 -14.05
N LEU A 390 4.82 -35.61 -12.99
CA LEU A 390 6.04 -35.45 -12.20
C LEU A 390 6.30 -36.67 -11.30
N ARG A 391 5.28 -37.51 -11.04
CA ARG A 391 5.43 -38.77 -10.29
C ARG A 391 6.00 -39.86 -11.20
N ILE A 392 7.22 -40.31 -10.91
CA ILE A 392 7.95 -41.28 -11.76
C ILE A 392 7.29 -42.67 -11.78
N ASP A 393 6.49 -42.97 -10.77
CA ASP A 393 5.78 -44.24 -10.59
C ASP A 393 4.36 -44.22 -11.17
N PHE A 394 3.86 -43.06 -11.62
CA PHE A 394 2.56 -42.95 -12.29
C PHE A 394 2.68 -43.21 -13.78
N ARG A 395 1.87 -44.14 -14.30
CA ARG A 395 1.85 -44.46 -15.72
C ARG A 395 1.11 -43.37 -16.50
N VAL A 396 1.74 -42.88 -17.58
CA VAL A 396 1.19 -41.85 -18.46
C VAL A 396 -0.19 -42.24 -19.03
N ASP A 397 -0.39 -43.52 -19.34
CA ASP A 397 -1.67 -44.01 -19.86
C ASP A 397 -2.81 -43.93 -18.85
N ASP A 398 -2.50 -44.12 -17.56
CA ASP A 398 -3.50 -44.02 -16.49
C ASP A 398 -3.88 -42.56 -16.26
N ILE A 399 -2.91 -41.64 -16.33
CA ILE A 399 -3.14 -40.18 -16.27
C ILE A 399 -4.04 -39.72 -17.42
N LYS A 400 -3.83 -40.24 -18.64
CA LYS A 400 -4.66 -39.90 -19.81
C LYS A 400 -6.10 -40.39 -19.70
N LYS A 401 -6.34 -41.49 -18.98
CA LYS A 401 -7.69 -42.08 -18.78
C LYS A 401 -8.52 -41.34 -17.73
N LEU A 402 -7.93 -40.41 -16.97
CA LEU A 402 -8.65 -39.61 -15.99
C LEU A 402 -9.74 -38.74 -16.63
N LYS A 403 -10.95 -38.87 -16.11
CA LYS A 403 -12.11 -38.03 -16.45
C LYS A 403 -12.12 -36.80 -15.54
N ILE A 404 -11.37 -35.78 -15.94
CA ILE A 404 -11.26 -34.47 -15.28
C ILE A 404 -11.37 -33.34 -16.28
#